data_AF-A0A429C1P6-F1
#
_entry.id   AF-A0A429C1P6-F1
#
_cell.length_a   1.000
_cell.length_b   1.000
_cell.length_c   1.000
_cell.angle_alpha   90.00
_cell.angle_beta   90.00
_cell.angle_gamma   90.00
#
_symmetry.space_group_name_H-M   'P 1'
#
loop_
_entity.id
_entity.type
_entity.pdbx_description
1 polymer ?
#
loop_
_entity_poly.entity_id
_entity_poly.type
_entity_poly.pdbx_seq_one_letter_code
_entity_poly.pdbx_strand_id
1 'polypeptide(L)' 'MSHPVPNWASVRPSERLAGTPAVRRDGRWWLVTPAGAMPASDPGLTSELDRLAADMAAADRAVAKLHTERTAVREDQP' A
#
# COMPACT_ATOMS: atom_id res chain seq x y z
N MET A 1 19.38 18.91 -4.71
CA MET A 1 19.78 17.65 -4.04
C MET A 1 19.16 16.51 -4.82
N SER A 2 19.95 15.74 -5.56
CA SER A 2 19.45 14.58 -6.31
C SER A 2 19.17 13.46 -5.31
N HIS A 3 17.90 13.14 -5.08
CA HIS A 3 17.53 11.99 -4.27
C HIS A 3 18.06 10.72 -4.98
N PRO A 4 18.79 9.84 -4.28
CA PRO A 4 19.27 8.60 -4.87
C PRO A 4 18.05 7.80 -5.34
N VAL A 5 18.03 7.41 -6.61
CA VAL A 5 16.98 6.55 -7.16
C VAL A 5 17.04 5.22 -6.39
N PRO A 6 15.99 4.83 -5.64
CA PRO A 6 16.00 3.57 -4.92
C PRO A 6 16.23 2.39 -5.88
N ASN A 7 16.88 1.33 -5.42
CA ASN A 7 16.96 0.09 -6.21
C ASN A 7 15.56 -0.53 -6.35
N TRP A 8 14.90 -0.25 -7.48
CA TRP A 8 13.53 -0.71 -7.78
C TRP A 8 13.46 -2.15 -8.27
N ALA A 9 14.59 -2.81 -8.51
CA ALA A 9 14.63 -4.23 -8.90
C ALA A 9 14.13 -5.16 -7.77
N SER A 10 13.96 -4.65 -6.56
CA SER A 10 13.52 -5.40 -5.38
C SER A 10 12.18 -4.94 -4.80
N VAL A 11 11.34 -4.21 -5.55
CA VAL A 11 9.99 -3.88 -5.07
C VAL A 11 9.21 -5.18 -4.91
N ARG A 12 8.89 -5.54 -3.66
CA ARG A 12 8.04 -6.69 -3.42
C ARG A 12 6.60 -6.37 -3.82
N PRO A 13 5.83 -7.34 -4.34
CA PRO A 13 4.41 -7.14 -4.63
C PRO A 13 3.61 -6.63 -3.42
N SER A 14 4.03 -6.96 -2.19
CA SER A 14 3.42 -6.49 -0.95
C SER A 14 3.66 -5.00 -0.66
N GLU A 15 4.66 -4.38 -1.27
CA GLU A 15 4.88 -2.93 -1.16
C GLU A 15 4.01 -2.12 -2.13
N ARG A 16 3.39 -2.81 -3.10
CA ARG A 16 2.49 -2.19 -4.07
C ARG A 16 1.12 -2.00 -3.46
N LEU A 17 0.58 -0.79 -3.58
CA LEU A 17 -0.75 -0.47 -3.13
C LEU A 17 -1.76 -1.33 -3.92
N ALA A 18 -2.41 -2.29 -3.27
CA ALA A 18 -3.42 -3.16 -3.87
C ALA A 18 -2.98 -3.83 -5.20
N GLY A 19 -1.69 -4.17 -5.34
CA GLY A 19 -1.15 -4.76 -6.57
C GLY A 19 -1.03 -3.80 -7.76
N THR A 20 -1.34 -2.51 -7.57
CA THR A 20 -1.14 -1.46 -8.58
C THR A 20 0.35 -1.18 -8.81
N PRO A 21 0.72 -0.43 -9.86
CA PRO A 21 2.10 0.01 -10.04
C PRO A 21 2.60 0.99 -8.97
N ALA A 22 1.73 1.48 -8.07
CA ALA A 22 2.05 2.52 -7.11
C ALA A 22 2.67 1.97 -5.82
N VAL A 23 3.76 2.60 -5.38
CA VAL A 23 4.47 2.31 -4.12
C VAL A 23 4.70 3.62 -3.36
N ARG A 24 4.55 3.60 -2.03
CA ARG A 24 4.87 4.74 -1.16
C ARG A 24 6.22 4.50 -0.48
N ARG A 25 7.21 5.36 -0.74
CA ARG A 25 8.53 5.35 -0.07
C ARG A 25 8.96 6.75 0.31
N ASP A 26 9.52 6.89 1.52
CA ASP A 26 9.95 8.16 2.09
C ASP A 26 8.87 9.26 2.04
N GLY A 27 7.61 8.86 2.27
CA GLY A 27 6.46 9.76 2.22
C GLY A 27 6.02 10.19 0.81
N ARG A 28 6.67 9.71 -0.26
CA ARG A 28 6.36 10.05 -1.66
C ARG A 28 5.83 8.85 -2.43
N TRP A 29 4.92 9.11 -3.36
CA TRP A 29 4.41 8.13 -4.32
C TRP A 29 5.35 7.94 -5.51
N TRP A 30 5.56 6.68 -5.88
CA TRP A 30 6.34 6.26 -7.04
C TRP A 30 5.53 5.28 -7.88
N LEU A 31 5.62 5.42 -9.19
CA LEU A 31 5.05 4.49 -10.16
C LEU A 31 6.16 3.55 -10.65
N VAL A 32 5.97 2.26 -10.47
CA VAL A 32 6.94 1.23 -10.83
C VAL A 32 6.53 0.58 -12.15
N THR A 33 7.43 0.62 -13.11
CA THR A 33 7.31 -0.03 -14.43
C THR A 33 8.42 -1.06 -14.59
N PRO A 34 8.34 -1.96 -15.59
CA PRO A 34 9.46 -2.86 -15.92
C PRO A 34 10.76 -2.11 -16.25
N ALA A 35 10.66 -0.88 -16.77
CA ALA A 35 11.81 -0.04 -17.13
C ALA A 35 12.42 0.73 -15.93
N GLY A 36 11.79 0.68 -14.75
CA GLY A 36 12.21 1.41 -13.56
C GLY A 36 11.04 2.12 -12.87
N ALA A 37 11.33 2.93 -11.87
CA ALA A 37 10.30 3.71 -11.19
C ALA A 37 10.49 5.21 -11.35
N MET A 38 9.36 5.92 -11.37
CA MET A 38 9.29 7.35 -11.56
C MET A 38 8.45 7.99 -10.44
N PRO A 39 8.85 9.16 -9.91
CA PRO A 39 8.07 9.81 -8.88
C PRO A 39 6.73 10.29 -9.46
N ALA A 40 5.64 9.99 -8.76
CA ALA A 40 4.34 10.56 -9.09
C ALA A 40 4.39 12.07 -8.77
N SER A 41 4.40 12.89 -9.82
CA SER A 41 4.59 14.34 -9.71
C SER A 41 3.27 15.11 -9.85
N ASP A 42 2.22 14.46 -10.36
CA ASP A 42 0.90 15.05 -10.51
C ASP A 42 0.16 15.06 -9.15
N PRO A 43 -0.23 16.24 -8.62
CA PRO A 43 -0.89 16.34 -7.31
C PRO A 43 -2.26 15.64 -7.25
N GLY A 44 -2.99 15.61 -8.37
CA GLY A 44 -4.28 14.93 -8.47
C GLY A 44 -4.11 13.42 -8.28
N LEU A 45 -3.20 12.83 -9.04
CA LEU A 45 -2.83 11.43 -8.93
C LEU A 45 -2.38 11.07 -7.51
N THR A 46 -1.50 11.88 -6.89
CA THR A 46 -1.03 11.58 -5.52
C THR A 46 -2.17 11.62 -4.49
N SER A 47 -3.15 12.50 -4.67
CA SER A 47 -4.31 12.60 -3.78
C SER A 47 -5.22 11.37 -3.89
N GLU A 48 -5.43 10.86 -5.12
CA GLU A 48 -6.19 9.63 -5.34
C GLU A 48 -5.47 8.41 -4.78
N LEU A 49 -4.14 8.34 -4.90
CA LEU A 49 -3.34 7.27 -4.29
C LEU A 49 -3.39 7.30 -2.76
N ASP A 50 -3.38 8.49 -2.14
CA ASP A 50 -3.56 8.63 -0.70
C ASP A 50 -4.94 8.17 -0.25
N ARG A 51 -5.99 8.52 -0.99
CA ARG A 51 -7.36 8.07 -0.71
C ARG A 51 -7.48 6.55 -0.82
N LEU A 52 -6.94 5.96 -1.89
CA LEU A 52 -6.93 4.51 -2.07
C LEU A 52 -6.16 3.81 -0.93
N ALA A 53 -5.03 4.37 -0.50
CA ALA A 53 -4.29 3.83 0.64
C ALA A 53 -5.09 3.87 1.94
N ALA A 54 -5.85 4.94 2.18
CA ALA A 54 -6.73 5.06 3.34
C ALA A 54 -7.87 4.04 3.31
N ASP A 55 -8.49 3.85 2.14
CA ASP A 55 -9.58 2.89 1.93
C ASP A 55 -9.10 1.45 2.12
N MET A 56 -7.92 1.11 1.55
CA MET A 56 -7.30 -0.21 1.75
C MET A 56 -6.98 -0.47 3.22
N ALA A 57 -6.41 0.51 3.93
CA ALA A 57 -6.13 0.38 5.35
C ALA A 57 -7.41 0.24 6.19
N ALA A 58 -8.51 0.88 5.78
CA ALA A 58 -9.82 0.71 6.42
C ALA A 58 -10.39 -0.70 6.20
N ALA A 59 -10.27 -1.22 4.97
CA ALA A 59 -10.66 -2.58 4.64
C ALA A 59 -9.85 -3.62 5.44
N ASP A 60 -8.52 -3.47 5.50
CA ASP A 60 -7.65 -4.37 6.26
C ASP A 60 -8.01 -4.39 7.76
N ARG A 61 -8.30 -3.22 8.34
CA ARG A 61 -8.78 -3.12 9.72
C ARG A 61 -10.14 -3.81 9.91
N ALA A 62 -11.06 -3.66 8.96
CA ALA A 62 -12.37 -4.31 9.02
C ALA A 62 -12.24 -5.84 8.96
N VAL A 63 -11.40 -6.36 8.05
CA VAL A 63 -11.10 -7.80 7.95
C VAL A 63 -10.44 -8.32 9.23
N ALA A 64 -9.47 -7.58 9.77
CA ALA A 64 -8.81 -7.95 11.03
C ALA A 64 -9.82 -8.03 12.19
N LYS A 65 -10.74 -7.07 12.30
CA LYS A 65 -11.81 -7.07 13.31
C LYS A 65 -12.69 -8.32 13.20
N LEU A 66 -13.15 -8.66 11.99
CA LEU A 66 -13.94 -9.87 11.75
C LEU A 66 -13.20 -11.15 12.14
N HIS A 67 -11.89 -11.21 11.87
CA HIS A 67 -11.05 -12.34 12.28
C HIS A 67 -10.96 -12.46 13.81
N THR A 68 -10.77 -11.34 14.53
CA THR A 68 -10.74 -11.33 16.00
C THR A 68 -12.07 -11.77 16.60
N GLU A 69 -13.19 -11.24 16.10
CA GLU A 69 -14.54 -11.61 16.56
C GLU A 69 -14.81 -13.11 16.33
N ARG A 70 -14.43 -13.65 15.18
CA ARG A 70 -14.59 -15.09 14.90
C ARG A 70 -13.75 -15.97 15.82
N THR A 71 -12.51 -15.57 16.12
CA THR A 71 -11.65 -16.34 17.02
C THR A 71 -12.19 -16.30 18.45
N ALA A 72 -12.67 -15.14 18.92
CA ALA A 72 -13.29 -15.01 20.25
C ALA A 72 -14.54 -15.89 20.41
N VAL A 73 -15.39 -15.95 19.38
CA VAL A 73 -16.57 -16.85 19.36
C VAL A 73 -16.19 -18.33 19.42
N ARG A 74 -15.01 -18.71 18.89
CA ARG A 74 -14.55 -20.10 18.90
C ARG A 74 -13.92 -20.52 20.24
N GLU A 75 -13.35 -19.58 20.99
CA GLU A 75 -12.81 -19.86 22.33
C GLU A 75 -13.88 -19.91 23.43
N ASP A 76 -15.07 -19.36 23.16
CA ASP A 76 -16.23 -19.38 24.07
C ASP A 76 -17.20 -20.56 23.82
N GLN A 77 -16.83 -21.49 22.92
CA GLN A 77 -17.56 -22.75 22.71
C GLN A 77 -16.84 -23.92 23.43
N PRO A 78 -17.50 -24.60 24.39
CA PRO A 78 -16.96 -25.76 25.11
C PRO A 78 -16.91 -27.04 24.26
#